data_AF-A0A515D2N2-F1
#
_entry.id   AF-A0A515D2N2-F1
#
_cell.length_a   1.000
_cell.length_b   1.000
_cell.length_c   1.000
_cell.angle_alpha   90.00
_cell.angle_beta   90.00
_cell.angle_gamma   90.00
#
_symmetry.space_group_name_H-M   'P 1'
#
loop_
_entity.id
_entity.type
_entity.pdbx_description
1 polymer ?
#
loop_
_entity_poly.entity_id
_entity_poly.type
_entity_poly.pdbx_seq_one_letter_code
_entity_poly.pdbx_strand_id
1 'polypeptide(L)' 'MKINSSNRSASTITVTVDLNIKAGFTGMVVVQMENGVEKAQFPLRRGEFFGSLESFLNAAHTAGYQVIPPVVQVTA' A
#
# COMPACT_ATOMS: atom_id res chain seq x y z
N MET A 1 21.21 -35.52 -9.79
CA MET A 1 20.96 -34.07 -10.05
C MET A 1 20.76 -33.41 -8.69
N LYS A 2 21.70 -32.58 -8.21
CA LYS A 2 21.59 -31.91 -6.91
C LYS A 2 20.77 -30.63 -7.09
N ILE A 3 19.63 -30.56 -6.41
CA ILE A 3 18.77 -29.37 -6.40
C ILE A 3 19.31 -28.46 -5.30
N ASN A 4 19.98 -27.38 -5.67
CA ASN A 4 20.44 -26.36 -4.72
C ASN A 4 19.23 -25.53 -4.27
N SER A 5 18.65 -25.90 -3.13
CA SER A 5 17.73 -25.03 -2.40
C SER A 5 18.53 -23.85 -1.87
N SER A 6 18.53 -22.74 -2.61
CA SER A 6 19.07 -21.47 -2.15
C SER A 6 18.18 -20.96 -1.02
N ASN A 7 18.65 -21.12 0.22
CA ASN A 7 18.11 -20.45 1.39
C ASN A 7 18.12 -18.94 1.12
N ARG A 8 17.01 -18.36 0.67
CA ARG A 8 16.78 -16.93 0.78
C ARG A 8 16.61 -16.63 2.26
N SER A 9 17.69 -16.29 2.95
CA SER A 9 17.60 -15.62 4.24
C SER A 9 16.77 -14.36 4.02
N ALA A 10 15.53 -14.36 4.53
CA ALA A 10 14.75 -13.15 4.62
C ALA A 10 15.45 -12.24 5.65
N SER A 11 16.26 -11.31 5.15
CA SER A 11 16.86 -10.27 5.98
C SER A 11 15.73 -9.42 6.55
N THR A 12 15.47 -9.58 7.85
CA THR A 12 14.48 -8.78 8.56
C THR A 12 15.10 -7.43 8.88
N ILE A 13 14.40 -6.35 8.51
CA ILE A 13 14.81 -4.98 8.82
C ILE A 13 13.79 -4.43 9.81
N THR A 14 14.27 -3.96 10.96
CA THR A 14 13.47 -3.18 11.90
C THR A 14 13.52 -1.73 11.45
N VAL A 15 12.35 -1.08 11.37
CA VAL A 15 12.25 0.35 11.06
C VAL A 15 11.58 1.07 12.23
N THR A 16 12.21 2.13 12.70
CA THR A 16 11.60 3.10 13.63
C THR A 16 10.96 4.22 12.82
N VAL A 17 9.71 4.58 13.15
CA VAL A 17 8.96 5.65 12.50
C VAL A 17 8.46 6.61 13.57
N ASP A 18 8.71 7.91 13.40
CA ASP A 18 8.25 8.94 14.32
C ASP A 18 6.94 9.53 13.80
N LEU A 19 5.81 9.14 14.40
CA LEU A 19 4.51 9.54 13.88
C LEU A 19 4.13 10.99 14.28
N ASN A 20 3.89 11.87 13.30
CA ASN A 20 3.42 13.22 13.52
C ASN A 20 1.89 13.27 13.66
N ILE A 21 1.38 12.80 14.80
CA ILE A 21 -0.05 12.72 15.11
C ILE A 21 -0.37 13.42 16.42
N LYS A 22 -1.63 13.83 16.59
CA LYS A 22 -2.10 14.47 17.83
C LYS A 22 -2.11 13.47 18.99
N ALA A 23 -1.84 13.95 20.20
CA ALA A 23 -2.03 13.16 21.41
C ALA A 23 -3.46 12.61 21.50
N GLY A 24 -3.59 11.33 21.82
CA GLY A 24 -4.89 10.64 21.88
C GLY A 24 -5.49 10.25 20.52
N PHE A 25 -4.73 10.36 19.42
CA PHE A 25 -5.19 9.92 18.10
C PHE A 25 -5.60 8.44 18.11
N THR A 26 -6.74 8.15 17.49
CA THR A 26 -7.24 6.79 17.24
C THR A 26 -7.66 6.70 15.78
N GLY A 27 -7.04 5.80 15.02
CA GLY A 27 -7.29 5.66 13.59
C GLY A 27 -6.16 4.90 12.89
N MET A 28 -6.08 5.04 11.58
CA MET A 28 -5.03 4.44 10.75
C MET A 28 -4.10 5.53 10.23
N VAL A 29 -2.81 5.22 10.16
CA VAL A 29 -1.78 6.05 9.52
C VAL A 29 -1.11 5.20 8.46
N VAL A 30 -0.94 5.76 7.27
CA VAL A 30 -0.14 5.14 6.21
C VAL A 30 1.25 5.76 6.26
N VAL A 31 2.26 4.90 6.24
CA VAL A 31 3.67 5.30 6.19
C VAL A 31 4.23 4.90 4.84
N GLN A 32 4.71 5.87 4.08
CA GLN A 32 5.42 5.64 2.84
C GLN A 32 6.91 5.42 3.15
N MET A 33 7.41 4.26 2.73
CA MET A 33 8.79 3.85 2.93
C MET A 33 9.53 3.78 1.59
N GLU A 34 10.79 4.19 1.58
CA GLU A 34 11.69 3.99 0.46
C GLU A 34 13.04 3.51 0.99
N ASN A 35 13.48 2.34 0.52
CA ASN A 35 14.74 1.70 0.95
C ASN A 35 14.88 1.56 2.47
N GLY A 36 13.78 1.25 3.16
CA GLY A 36 13.77 1.10 4.62
C GLY A 36 13.76 2.42 5.41
N VAL A 37 13.59 3.56 4.73
CA VAL A 37 13.53 4.89 5.35
C VAL A 37 12.14 5.50 5.15
N GLU A 38 11.60 6.13 6.21
CA GLU A 38 10.36 6.92 6.11
C GLU A 38 10.54 8.07 5.11
N LYS A 39 9.57 8.22 4.21
CA LYS A 39 9.51 9.36 3.27
C LYS A 39 8.34 10.28 3.53
N ALA A 40 7.21 9.71 3.93
CA ALA A 40 6.00 10.46 4.25
C ALA A 40 5.09 9.64 5.15
N GLN A 41 4.19 10.34 5.82
CA GLN A 41 3.15 9.73 6.63
C GLN A 41 1.88 10.58 6.58
N PHE A 42 0.73 9.92 6.59
CA PHE A 42 -0.56 10.60 6.54
C PHE A 42 -1.64 9.82 7.31
N PRO A 43 -2.42 10.50 8.16
CA PRO A 43 -3.59 9.89 8.79
C PRO A 43 -4.67 9.66 7.74
N LEU A 44 -5.26 8.46 7.72
CA LEU A 44 -6.44 8.19 6.90
C LEU A 44 -7.69 8.73 7.59
N ARG A 45 -8.57 9.36 6.81
CA ARG A 45 -9.90 9.75 7.30
C ARG A 45 -10.76 8.49 7.49
N ARG A 46 -11.81 8.62 8.30
CA ARG A 46 -12.78 7.53 8.50
C ARG A 46 -13.39 7.13 7.15
N GLY A 47 -13.28 5.84 6.82
CA GLY A 47 -13.79 5.28 5.57
C GLY A 47 -12.82 5.38 4.38
N GLU A 48 -11.68 6.04 4.54
CA GLU A 48 -10.61 5.97 3.53
C GLU A 48 -9.86 4.64 3.62
N PHE A 49 -9.42 4.16 2.47
CA PHE A 49 -8.61 2.96 2.31
C PHE A 49 -7.44 3.29 1.38
N PHE A 50 -6.27 2.71 1.67
CA PHE A 50 -5.09 2.82 0.81
C PHE A 50 -4.69 1.42 0.36
N GLY A 51 -4.41 1.26 -0.93
CA GLY A 51 -4.01 -0.01 -1.51
C GLY A 51 -3.59 0.13 -2.96
N SER A 52 -3.18 -0.99 -3.55
CA SER A 52 -2.87 -1.07 -4.98
C SER A 52 -4.13 -0.87 -5.82
N LEU A 53 -3.95 -0.58 -7.11
CA LEU A 53 -5.05 -0.60 -8.09
C LEU A 53 -5.79 -1.95 -8.06
N GLU A 54 -5.07 -3.06 -7.97
CA GLU A 54 -5.65 -4.40 -7.85
C GLU A 54 -6.53 -4.53 -6.60
N SER A 55 -6.06 -4.02 -5.44
CA SER A 55 -6.85 -4.01 -4.20
C SER A 55 -8.14 -3.21 -4.38
N PHE A 56 -8.07 -2.06 -5.06
CA PHE A 56 -9.24 -1.25 -5.39
C PHE A 56 -10.22 -1.98 -6.32
N LEU A 57 -9.73 -2.62 -7.39
CA LEU A 57 -10.57 -3.37 -8.33
C LEU A 57 -11.28 -4.55 -7.66
N ASN A 58 -10.56 -5.29 -6.80
CA ASN A 58 -11.14 -6.38 -6.01
C ASN A 58 -12.21 -5.89 -5.03
N ALA A 59 -11.97 -4.75 -4.37
CA ALA A 59 -12.95 -4.14 -3.47
C ALA A 59 -14.21 -3.69 -4.23
N ALA A 60 -14.06 -3.03 -5.38
CA ALA A 60 -15.17 -2.61 -6.23
C ALA A 60 -16.02 -3.81 -6.69
N HIS A 61 -15.36 -4.86 -7.19
CA HIS A 61 -16.03 -6.09 -7.61
C HIS A 61 -16.81 -6.76 -6.47
N THR A 62 -16.18 -6.88 -5.29
CA THR A 62 -16.82 -7.49 -4.11
C THR A 62 -18.05 -6.70 -3.65
N ALA A 63 -18.03 -5.37 -3.81
CA ALA A 63 -19.16 -4.51 -3.52
C ALA A 63 -20.23 -4.47 -4.64
N GLY A 64 -20.07 -5.25 -5.71
CA GLY A 64 -21.02 -5.32 -6.83
C GLY A 64 -20.86 -4.22 -7.88
N TYR A 65 -19.73 -3.52 -7.89
CA TYR A 65 -19.42 -2.46 -8.87
C TYR A 65 -18.43 -2.94 -9.94
N GLN A 66 -18.51 -2.33 -11.12
CA GLN A 66 -17.54 -2.52 -12.20
C GLN A 66 -16.80 -1.21 -12.50
N VAL A 67 -15.48 -1.27 -12.58
CA VAL A 67 -14.63 -0.14 -12.96
C VAL A 67 -14.34 -0.21 -14.46
N ILE A 68 -14.68 0.84 -15.21
CA ILE A 68 -14.47 0.93 -16.66
C ILE A 68 -13.45 2.04 -16.93
N PRO A 69 -12.30 1.76 -17.55
CA PRO A 69 -11.32 2.79 -17.90
C PRO A 69 -11.88 3.74 -18.96
N PRO A 70 -11.47 5.01 -18.98
CA PRO A 70 -11.89 5.95 -20.02
C PRO A 70 -11.40 5.50 -21.40
N VAL A 71 -12.13 5.88 -22.45
CA VAL A 71 -11.75 5.60 -23.84
C VAL A 71 -10.43 6.30 -24.13
N VAL A 72 -9.41 5.54 -24.57
CA VAL A 72 -8.13 6.11 -24.99
C VAL A 72 -8.41 7.01 -26.20
N GLN A 73 -8.27 8.32 -26.02
CA GLN A 73 -8.27 9.26 -27.14
C GLN A 73 -6.93 9.11 -27.85
N VAL A 74 -6.90 8.39 -28.97
CA VAL A 74 -5.74 8.38 -29.87
C VAL A 74 -5.74 9.72 -30.60
N THR A 75 -4.92 10.65 -30.12
CA THR A 75 -4.61 11.87 -30.90
C THR A 75 -3.75 11.42 -32.08
N ALA A 76 -4.30 11.57 -33.29
CA ALA A 76 -3.60 11.32 -34.55
C ALA A 76 -2.49 12.34 -34.82
#